data_AF-A0A505IAS2-F1
#
_entry.id   AF-A0A505IAS2-F1
#
_cell.length_a   1.000
_cell.length_b   1.000
_cell.length_c   1.000
_cell.angle_alpha   90.00
_cell.angle_beta   90.00
_cell.angle_gamma   90.00
#
_symmetry.space_group_name_H-M   'P 1'
#
loop_
_entity.id
_entity.type
_entity.pdbx_description
1 polymer ?
#
loop_
_entity_poly.entity_id
_entity_poly.type
_entity_poly.pdbx_seq_one_letter_code
_entity_poly.pdbx_strand_id
1 'polypeptide(L)'
;MDPQYKLLEGLPPELCSRIKDHVHLADPENDLNIWTSIFKDESWLELALTFDRCSPVLLGYDLSRLRLRREPQKLYVALLACDYSGDLRRKESEFFVALQDGYEYDKTHYEIHFPSGLTVNVYEVLTGDEAARLPLEKIFRNKESGAYSQYCFYTDKKLKELEPSQILAHGSGPAYRLRAIRNGCKLLLQDREKSRDFIVTPRCEESEMARSRIGQDIIVRFD
;
A
#
# COMPACT_ATOMS: atom_id res chain seq x y z
N MET A 1 -36.13 -1.96 6.35
CA MET A 1 -35.15 -1.91 7.45
C MET A 1 -34.53 -3.28 7.56
N ASP A 2 -33.19 -3.35 7.51
CA ASP A 2 -32.42 -4.57 7.70
C ASP A 2 -32.79 -5.23 9.05
N PRO A 3 -33.05 -6.54 9.11
CA PRO A 3 -33.42 -7.25 10.35
C PRO A 3 -32.43 -7.03 11.51
N GLN A 4 -31.19 -6.65 11.21
CA GLN A 4 -30.11 -6.40 12.17
C GLN A 4 -30.35 -5.17 13.07
N TYR A 5 -31.18 -4.22 12.63
CA TYR A 5 -31.40 -2.95 13.35
C TYR A 5 -32.65 -2.94 14.25
N LYS A 6 -33.46 -4.01 14.22
CA LYS A 6 -34.63 -4.13 15.10
C LYS A 6 -34.26 -4.17 16.59
N LEU A 7 -33.04 -4.61 16.92
CA LEU A 7 -32.52 -4.63 18.30
C LEU A 7 -32.11 -3.25 18.82
N LEU A 8 -32.07 -2.22 17.97
CA LEU A 8 -31.71 -0.85 18.36
C LEU A 8 -32.93 0.03 18.67
N GLU A 9 -34.14 -0.48 18.43
CA GLU A 9 -35.36 0.24 18.77
C GLU A 9 -35.53 0.30 20.30
N GLY A 10 -35.38 1.50 20.87
CA GLY A 10 -35.51 1.75 22.31
C GLY A 10 -34.22 2.12 23.05
N LEU A 11 -33.06 2.11 22.38
CA LEU A 11 -31.81 2.56 22.99
C LEU A 11 -31.63 4.09 22.91
N PRO A 12 -31.01 4.72 23.92
CA PRO A 12 -30.66 6.14 23.88
C PRO A 12 -29.81 6.47 22.64
N PRO A 13 -29.99 7.66 22.04
CA PRO A 13 -29.30 8.04 20.80
C PRO A 13 -27.77 7.89 20.85
N GLU A 14 -27.13 8.15 21.99
CA GLU A 14 -25.67 8.05 22.13
C GLU A 14 -25.20 6.59 22.10
N LEU A 15 -25.96 5.67 22.69
CA LEU A 15 -25.69 4.23 22.64
C LEU A 15 -26.00 3.66 21.26
N CYS A 16 -27.09 4.11 20.62
CA CYS A 16 -27.41 3.79 19.24
C CYS A 16 -26.27 4.17 18.29
N SER A 17 -25.67 5.35 18.44
CA SER A 17 -24.52 5.77 17.62
C SER A 17 -23.32 4.84 17.84
N ARG A 18 -22.93 4.60 19.10
CA ARG A 18 -21.79 3.73 19.41
C ARG A 18 -22.00 2.28 18.94
N ILE A 19 -23.21 1.75 19.09
CA ILE A 19 -23.54 0.39 18.66
C ILE A 19 -23.62 0.32 17.14
N LYS A 20 -24.20 1.31 16.44
CA LYS A 20 -24.13 1.38 14.97
C LYS A 20 -22.69 1.42 14.47
N ASP A 21 -21.82 2.18 15.15
CA ASP A 21 -20.39 2.21 14.82
C ASP A 21 -19.68 0.88 15.09
N HIS A 22 -20.24 -0.01 15.92
CA HIS A 22 -19.72 -1.36 16.19
C HIS A 22 -20.39 -2.44 15.34
N VAL A 23 -21.66 -2.29 14.98
CA VAL A 23 -22.42 -3.17 14.09
C VAL A 23 -21.95 -3.01 12.65
N HIS A 24 -21.64 -1.77 12.21
CA HIS A 24 -20.96 -1.54 10.92
C HIS A 24 -19.54 -2.13 10.86
N LEU A 25 -18.89 -2.40 12.00
CA LEU A 25 -17.59 -3.07 12.05
C LEU A 25 -17.71 -4.61 12.05
N ALA A 26 -18.89 -5.14 12.39
CA ALA A 26 -19.18 -6.57 12.46
C ALA A 26 -19.92 -7.08 11.22
N ASP A 27 -20.27 -6.20 10.29
CA ASP A 27 -20.87 -6.59 9.02
C ASP A 27 -19.79 -7.26 8.15
N PRO A 28 -19.88 -8.58 7.88
CA PRO A 28 -18.92 -9.28 7.04
C PRO A 28 -18.91 -8.77 5.58
N GLU A 29 -19.86 -7.91 5.22
CA GLU A 29 -19.95 -7.25 3.91
C GLU A 29 -19.50 -5.78 3.90
N ASN A 30 -19.00 -5.23 5.02
CA ASN A 30 -18.32 -3.92 4.98
C ASN A 30 -16.90 -4.11 4.44
N ASP A 31 -16.83 -4.55 3.18
CA ASP A 31 -15.68 -4.58 2.29
C ASP A 31 -15.21 -3.14 2.06
N LEU A 32 -14.64 -2.52 3.09
CA LEU A 32 -13.95 -1.26 2.94
C LEU A 32 -12.78 -1.51 1.99
N ASN A 33 -13.00 -1.15 0.73
CA ASN A 33 -12.03 -1.26 -0.33
C ASN A 33 -10.86 -0.34 0.00
N ILE A 34 -9.77 -0.87 0.53
CA ILE A 34 -8.60 -0.09 0.96
C ILE A 34 -8.03 0.82 -0.15
N TRP A 35 -8.29 0.48 -1.41
CA TRP A 35 -7.89 1.27 -2.57
C TRP A 35 -8.55 2.65 -2.61
N THR A 36 -9.77 2.79 -2.08
CA THR A 36 -10.46 4.09 -2.03
C THR A 36 -9.83 5.07 -1.03
N SER A 37 -8.92 4.58 -0.17
CA SER A 37 -8.11 5.46 0.71
C SER A 37 -6.99 6.18 -0.05
N ILE A 38 -6.69 5.76 -1.27
CA ILE A 38 -5.59 6.28 -2.11
C ILE A 38 -6.14 6.90 -3.38
N PHE A 39 -7.09 6.23 -4.03
CA PHE A 39 -7.66 6.65 -5.30
C PHE A 39 -9.10 7.14 -5.13
N LYS A 40 -9.47 8.21 -5.85
CA LYS A 40 -10.85 8.72 -5.90
C LYS A 40 -11.71 8.03 -6.95
N ASP A 41 -11.07 7.43 -7.95
CA ASP A 41 -11.70 6.58 -8.95
C ASP A 41 -10.77 5.43 -9.35
N GLU A 42 -11.28 4.48 -10.14
CA GLU A 42 -10.53 3.28 -10.54
C GLU A 42 -9.77 3.47 -11.87
N SER A 43 -9.78 4.65 -12.50
CA SER A 43 -9.33 4.85 -13.87
C SER A 43 -7.87 4.49 -14.10
N TRP A 44 -6.96 4.90 -13.21
CA TRP A 44 -5.56 4.55 -13.32
C TRP A 44 -5.31 3.06 -13.03
N LEU A 45 -6.05 2.48 -12.09
CA LEU A 45 -5.93 1.06 -11.75
C LEU A 45 -6.38 0.18 -12.93
N GLU A 46 -7.49 0.54 -13.58
CA GLU A 46 -7.96 -0.12 -14.80
C GLU A 46 -6.98 0.06 -15.95
N LEU A 47 -6.46 1.28 -16.15
CA LEU A 47 -5.41 1.57 -17.14
C LEU A 47 -4.18 0.69 -16.90
N ALA A 48 -3.72 0.57 -15.66
CA ALA A 48 -2.55 -0.22 -15.32
C ALA A 48 -2.71 -1.70 -15.67
N LEU A 49 -3.91 -2.25 -15.48
CA LEU A 49 -4.22 -3.64 -15.86
C LEU A 49 -4.17 -3.90 -17.38
N THR A 50 -4.17 -2.86 -18.22
CA THR A 50 -4.04 -3.00 -19.68
C THR A 50 -2.59 -3.22 -20.13
N PHE A 51 -1.60 -2.92 -19.29
CA PHE A 51 -0.19 -3.12 -19.59
C PHE A 51 0.24 -4.56 -19.29
N ASP A 52 1.21 -5.07 -20.08
CA ASP A 52 1.63 -6.46 -19.96
C ASP A 52 2.11 -6.78 -18.55
N ARG A 53 1.54 -7.83 -17.97
CA ARG A 53 1.85 -8.39 -16.65
C ARG A 53 1.68 -7.48 -15.44
N CYS A 54 1.28 -6.21 -15.60
CA CYS A 54 1.02 -5.31 -14.50
C CYS A 54 -0.06 -5.89 -13.56
N SER A 55 0.18 -5.82 -12.26
CA SER A 55 -0.77 -6.20 -11.21
C SER A 55 -0.56 -5.30 -10.00
N PRO A 56 -1.31 -4.18 -9.91
CA PRO A 56 -1.24 -3.26 -8.79
C PRO A 56 -1.47 -3.98 -7.45
N VAL A 57 -0.57 -3.75 -6.51
CA VAL A 57 -0.60 -4.34 -5.18
C VAL A 57 -0.18 -3.32 -4.13
N LEU A 58 -0.93 -3.28 -3.04
CA LEU A 58 -0.52 -2.56 -1.83
C LEU A 58 0.26 -3.52 -0.93
N LEU A 59 1.35 -3.04 -0.36
CA LEU A 59 2.22 -3.78 0.56
C LEU A 59 2.48 -2.94 1.82
N GLY A 60 2.30 -3.54 3.00
CA GLY A 60 2.60 -2.91 4.28
C GLY A 60 2.12 -3.76 5.46
N TYR A 61 2.78 -3.68 6.61
CA TYR A 61 2.47 -4.59 7.73
C TYR A 61 1.16 -4.30 8.48
N ASP A 62 0.49 -3.21 8.17
CA ASP A 62 -0.66 -2.68 8.91
C ASP A 62 -1.83 -2.28 7.99
N LEU A 63 -1.88 -2.85 6.77
CA LEU A 63 -2.93 -2.59 5.77
C LEU A 63 -4.35 -2.86 6.29
N SER A 64 -4.53 -3.83 7.19
CA SER A 64 -5.85 -4.08 7.81
C SER A 64 -6.43 -2.86 8.50
N ARG A 65 -5.57 -1.95 8.97
CA ARG A 65 -6.03 -0.76 9.68
C ARG A 65 -6.64 0.30 8.76
N LEU A 66 -6.41 0.24 7.44
CA LEU A 66 -7.11 1.08 6.46
C LEU A 66 -8.62 0.79 6.42
N ARG A 67 -9.06 -0.37 6.92
CA ARG A 67 -10.49 -0.68 7.07
C ARG A 67 -11.13 -0.01 8.28
N LEU A 68 -10.32 0.50 9.21
CA LEU A 68 -10.81 1.12 10.44
C LEU A 68 -10.97 2.63 10.22
N ARG A 69 -12.23 3.10 10.14
CA ARG A 69 -12.60 4.51 9.97
C ARG A 69 -12.23 5.43 11.14
N ARG A 70 -11.57 4.92 12.18
CA ARG A 70 -11.34 5.62 13.43
C ARG A 70 -9.92 6.21 13.41
N GLU A 71 -9.88 7.50 13.10
CA GLU A 71 -8.74 8.44 13.21
C GLU A 71 -7.64 8.39 12.14
N PRO A 72 -6.95 9.54 11.90
CA PRO A 72 -5.78 9.60 11.05
C PRO A 72 -4.72 8.61 11.54
N GLN A 73 -4.26 7.75 10.66
CA GLN A 73 -3.30 6.72 11.03
C GLN A 73 -2.00 7.01 10.33
N LYS A 74 -0.91 7.10 11.09
CA LYS A 74 0.46 7.10 10.54
C LYS A 74 0.73 5.72 9.95
N LEU A 75 0.22 5.49 8.74
CA LEU A 75 0.36 4.25 7.99
C LEU A 75 1.32 4.49 6.85
N TYR A 76 2.19 3.52 6.63
CA TYR A 76 3.11 3.51 5.52
C TYR A 76 2.84 2.28 4.67
N VAL A 77 2.62 2.50 3.37
CA VAL A 77 2.35 1.44 2.41
C VAL A 77 3.19 1.68 1.16
N ALA A 78 3.53 0.63 0.44
CA ALA A 78 4.07 0.72 -0.90
C ALA A 78 2.99 0.32 -1.91
N LEU A 79 2.86 1.11 -2.97
CA LEU A 79 2.13 0.73 -4.17
C LEU A 79 3.14 0.18 -5.19
N LEU A 80 2.97 -1.09 -5.54
CA LEU A 80 3.76 -1.77 -6.54
C LEU A 80 2.85 -2.16 -7.70
N ALA A 81 3.40 -2.28 -8.92
CA ALA A 81 2.64 -2.63 -10.12
C ALA A 81 3.24 -3.81 -10.88
N CYS A 82 4.49 -4.22 -10.62
CA CYS A 82 5.16 -5.28 -11.38
C CYS A 82 5.22 -4.93 -12.88
N ASP A 83 5.48 -3.65 -13.18
CA ASP A 83 5.56 -3.17 -14.55
C ASP A 83 6.93 -3.46 -15.16
N TYR A 84 7.08 -4.70 -15.66
CA TYR A 84 8.31 -5.13 -16.32
C TYR A 84 8.69 -4.29 -17.55
N SER A 85 7.73 -3.61 -18.17
CA SER A 85 7.97 -2.75 -19.34
C SER A 85 8.45 -1.36 -18.93
N GLY A 86 8.13 -0.92 -17.71
CA GLY A 86 8.35 0.43 -17.25
C GLY A 86 7.54 1.47 -18.03
N ASP A 87 6.42 1.09 -18.66
CA ASP A 87 5.57 1.99 -19.43
C ASP A 87 4.60 2.79 -18.54
N LEU A 88 4.27 2.31 -17.34
CA LEU A 88 3.42 3.02 -16.37
C LEU A 88 4.00 4.38 -15.97
N ARG A 89 5.32 4.54 -15.96
CA ARG A 89 5.94 5.85 -15.69
C ARG A 89 5.56 6.92 -16.70
N ARG A 90 5.15 6.54 -17.92
CA ARG A 90 4.66 7.47 -18.95
C ARG A 90 3.21 7.92 -18.68
N LYS A 91 2.57 7.32 -17.69
CA LYS A 91 1.19 7.55 -17.23
C LYS A 91 1.14 8.23 -15.85
N GLU A 92 2.20 8.97 -15.52
CA GLU A 92 2.33 9.73 -14.27
C GLU A 92 1.19 10.75 -14.09
N SER A 93 0.80 11.45 -15.17
CA SER A 93 -0.31 12.42 -15.09
C SER A 93 -1.64 11.73 -14.76
N GLU A 94 -1.95 10.62 -15.44
CA GLU A 94 -3.15 9.83 -15.18
C GLU A 94 -3.14 9.24 -13.76
N PHE A 95 -1.97 8.84 -13.26
CA PHE A 95 -1.78 8.37 -11.90
C PHE A 95 -2.17 9.44 -10.88
N PHE A 96 -1.59 10.64 -10.97
CA PHE A 96 -1.85 11.73 -10.02
C PHE A 96 -3.30 12.25 -10.09
N VAL A 97 -3.91 12.26 -11.29
CA VAL A 97 -5.31 12.67 -11.46
C VAL A 97 -6.26 11.73 -10.72
N ALA A 98 -5.97 10.41 -10.70
CA ALA A 98 -6.82 9.41 -10.06
C ALA A 98 -6.72 9.38 -8.52
N LEU A 99 -5.76 10.10 -7.91
CA LEU A 99 -5.59 10.11 -6.45
C LEU A 99 -6.68 10.91 -5.73
N GLN A 100 -6.92 10.53 -4.48
CA GLN A 100 -7.68 11.33 -3.52
C GLN A 100 -7.10 12.73 -3.38
N ASP A 101 -7.95 13.72 -3.19
CA ASP A 101 -7.54 15.12 -3.17
C ASP A 101 -6.74 15.50 -1.91
N GLY A 102 -6.01 16.62 -1.99
CA GLY A 102 -5.26 17.18 -0.87
C GLY A 102 -3.97 16.43 -0.52
N TYR A 103 -3.49 15.55 -1.39
CA TYR A 103 -2.20 14.89 -1.22
C TYR A 103 -1.03 15.85 -1.41
N GLU A 104 0.09 15.52 -0.76
CA GLU A 104 1.39 16.16 -1.02
C GLU A 104 2.36 15.11 -1.56
N TYR A 105 3.09 15.42 -2.64
CA TYR A 105 4.06 14.51 -3.24
C TYR A 105 5.49 14.92 -2.90
N ASP A 106 6.18 14.06 -2.16
CA ASP A 106 7.62 14.13 -1.93
C ASP A 106 8.36 13.35 -3.03
N LYS A 107 8.81 14.10 -4.03
CA LYS A 107 9.59 13.57 -5.16
C LYS A 107 10.95 13.00 -4.76
N THR A 108 11.52 13.42 -3.63
CA THR A 108 12.82 12.94 -3.18
C THR A 108 12.73 11.49 -2.74
N HIS A 109 11.67 11.18 -1.99
CA HIS A 109 11.46 9.85 -1.42
C HIS A 109 10.45 9.00 -2.18
N TYR A 110 9.83 9.56 -3.22
CA TYR A 110 8.71 8.99 -3.96
C TYR A 110 7.55 8.61 -3.02
N GLU A 111 7.25 9.51 -2.08
CA GLU A 111 6.21 9.32 -1.06
C GLU A 111 5.05 10.31 -1.31
N ILE A 112 3.82 9.81 -1.21
CA ILE A 112 2.60 10.60 -1.29
C ILE A 112 1.97 10.63 0.09
N HIS A 113 1.79 11.81 0.65
CA HIS A 113 1.22 12.02 1.96
C HIS A 113 -0.23 12.48 1.83
N PHE A 114 -1.17 11.70 2.38
CA PHE A 114 -2.58 12.04 2.40
C PHE A 114 -2.97 12.72 3.73
N PRO A 115 -3.99 13.59 3.73
CA PRO A 115 -4.51 14.21 4.96
C PRO A 115 -4.98 13.21 6.03
N SER A 116 -5.30 11.97 5.61
CA SER A 116 -5.64 10.85 6.49
C SER A 116 -4.46 10.32 7.32
N GLY A 117 -3.24 10.81 7.09
CA GLY A 117 -2.01 10.29 7.69
C GLY A 117 -1.39 9.10 6.95
N LEU A 118 -2.05 8.62 5.89
CA LEU A 118 -1.52 7.58 5.01
C LEU A 118 -0.36 8.14 4.18
N THR A 119 0.76 7.42 4.18
CA THR A 119 1.89 7.63 3.27
C THR A 119 2.00 6.46 2.32
N VAL A 120 1.99 6.74 1.01
CA VAL A 120 2.13 5.74 -0.05
C VAL A 120 3.46 5.96 -0.75
N ASN A 121 4.35 4.97 -0.72
CA ASN A 121 5.54 4.97 -1.56
C ASN A 121 5.19 4.45 -2.96
N VAL A 122 5.59 5.20 -3.98
CA VAL A 122 5.23 4.98 -5.39
C VAL A 122 6.47 4.86 -6.28
N TYR A 123 7.64 4.56 -5.69
CA TYR A 123 8.91 4.52 -6.39
C TYR A 123 8.85 3.68 -7.67
N GLU A 124 8.44 2.41 -7.57
CA GLU A 124 8.40 1.50 -8.72
C GLU A 124 7.48 2.02 -9.83
N VAL A 125 6.27 2.47 -9.45
CA VAL A 125 5.26 2.99 -10.39
C VAL A 125 5.77 4.19 -11.18
N LEU A 126 6.44 5.15 -10.51
CA LEU A 126 6.86 6.40 -11.14
C LEU A 126 8.22 6.31 -11.84
N THR A 127 9.05 5.34 -11.49
CA THR A 127 10.38 5.18 -12.11
C THR A 127 10.41 4.11 -13.20
N GLY A 128 9.53 3.11 -13.10
CA GLY A 128 9.59 1.88 -13.90
C GLY A 128 10.82 1.03 -13.57
N ASP A 129 11.44 1.20 -12.40
CA ASP A 129 12.57 0.38 -11.95
C ASP A 129 12.07 -1.02 -11.58
N GLU A 130 12.80 -2.07 -11.98
CA GLU A 130 12.41 -3.46 -11.70
C GLU A 130 12.38 -3.77 -10.19
N ALA A 131 13.19 -3.06 -9.40
CA ALA A 131 13.25 -3.19 -7.96
C ALA A 131 12.66 -1.95 -7.27
N ALA A 132 11.69 -2.18 -6.38
CA ALA A 132 11.16 -1.14 -5.52
C ALA A 132 12.20 -0.77 -4.44
N ARG A 133 12.55 0.51 -4.33
CA ARG A 133 13.44 1.02 -3.29
C ARG A 133 12.61 1.52 -2.13
N LEU A 134 12.61 0.78 -1.02
CA LEU A 134 11.71 1.03 0.10
C LEU A 134 12.47 1.13 1.43
N PRO A 135 11.99 1.95 2.38
CA PRO A 135 12.39 1.87 3.79
C PRO A 135 11.81 0.58 4.41
N LEU A 136 12.64 -0.46 4.49
CA LEU A 136 12.20 -1.82 4.82
C LEU A 136 11.53 -1.90 6.20
N GLU A 137 12.01 -1.12 7.16
CA GLU A 137 11.47 -1.00 8.51
C GLU A 137 10.07 -0.38 8.59
N LYS A 138 9.64 0.35 7.55
CA LYS A 138 8.27 0.86 7.44
C LYS A 138 7.33 -0.11 6.72
N ILE A 139 7.86 -1.05 5.93
CA ILE A 139 7.07 -2.00 5.13
C ILE A 139 6.93 -3.35 5.83
N PHE A 140 7.95 -3.76 6.57
CA PHE A 140 8.01 -5.03 7.28
C PHE A 140 8.15 -4.80 8.78
N ARG A 141 7.58 -5.72 9.55
CA ARG A 141 7.85 -5.83 10.99
C ARG A 141 8.26 -7.25 11.34
N ASN A 142 8.76 -7.43 12.56
CA ASN A 142 9.01 -8.76 13.10
C ASN A 142 7.77 -9.28 13.83
N LYS A 143 7.36 -10.51 13.53
CA LYS A 143 6.45 -11.33 14.37
C LYS A 143 7.24 -12.53 14.92
N GLU A 144 6.63 -13.33 15.78
CA GLU A 144 7.26 -14.53 16.37
C GLU A 144 7.78 -15.50 15.29
N SER A 145 7.08 -15.62 14.17
CA SER A 145 7.45 -16.49 13.03
C SER A 145 8.50 -15.89 12.09
N GLY A 146 8.82 -14.60 12.21
CA GLY A 146 9.83 -13.92 11.40
C GLY A 146 9.40 -12.60 10.78
N ALA A 147 9.96 -12.26 9.63
CA ALA A 147 9.57 -11.06 8.89
C ALA A 147 8.11 -11.17 8.45
N TYR A 148 7.38 -10.07 8.57
CA TYR A 148 5.95 -10.01 8.33
C TYR A 148 5.58 -8.73 7.58
N SER A 149 4.66 -8.88 6.64
CA SER A 149 3.93 -7.77 6.02
C SER A 149 2.52 -8.23 5.66
N GLN A 150 1.71 -7.36 5.09
CA GLN A 150 0.43 -7.70 4.47
C GLN A 150 0.44 -7.16 3.04
N TYR A 151 -0.36 -7.78 2.18
CA TYR A 151 -0.54 -7.29 0.83
C TYR A 151 -1.99 -7.43 0.36
N CYS A 152 -2.35 -6.63 -0.64
CA CYS A 152 -3.68 -6.66 -1.25
C CYS A 152 -3.55 -6.30 -2.73
N PHE A 153 -3.85 -7.26 -3.61
CA PHE A 153 -3.92 -7.01 -5.04
C PHE A 153 -5.21 -6.29 -5.41
N TYR A 154 -5.16 -5.39 -6.38
CA TYR A 154 -6.35 -4.70 -6.88
C TYR A 154 -7.36 -5.67 -7.52
N THR A 155 -6.86 -6.72 -8.16
CA THR A 155 -7.64 -7.77 -8.87
C THR A 155 -8.41 -8.72 -7.96
N ASP A 156 -7.92 -8.99 -6.74
CA ASP A 156 -8.54 -9.89 -5.76
C ASP A 156 -9.23 -9.10 -4.64
N LYS A 157 -8.76 -7.87 -4.36
CA LYS A 157 -9.21 -6.98 -3.25
C LYS A 157 -9.18 -7.62 -1.84
N LYS A 158 -8.72 -8.87 -1.73
CA LYS A 158 -8.52 -9.60 -0.48
C LYS A 158 -7.18 -9.22 0.15
N LEU A 159 -7.26 -8.82 1.41
CA LEU A 159 -6.10 -8.66 2.26
C LEU A 159 -5.51 -10.02 2.61
N LYS A 160 -4.21 -10.18 2.39
CA LYS A 160 -3.46 -11.40 2.68
C LYS A 160 -2.27 -11.06 3.57
N GLU A 161 -1.91 -12.01 4.44
CA GLU A 161 -0.67 -11.93 5.19
C GLU A 161 0.48 -12.45 4.32
N LEU A 162 1.64 -11.82 4.45
CA LEU A 162 2.86 -12.27 3.80
C LEU A 162 3.68 -13.08 4.78
N GLU A 163 3.76 -14.40 4.56
CA GLU A 163 4.50 -15.29 5.44
C GLU A 163 6.02 -15.25 5.20
N PRO A 164 6.84 -15.59 6.20
CA PRO A 164 8.30 -15.65 6.06
C PRO A 164 8.79 -16.52 4.89
N SER A 165 8.05 -17.59 4.55
CA SER A 165 8.33 -18.49 3.42
C SER A 165 8.22 -17.79 2.05
N GLN A 166 7.43 -16.73 1.98
CA GLN A 166 7.18 -15.92 0.78
C GLN A 166 8.11 -14.70 0.70
N ILE A 167 8.93 -14.47 1.72
CA ILE A 167 9.91 -13.38 1.78
C ILE A 167 11.30 -14.01 1.66
N LEU A 168 11.87 -13.97 0.46
CA LEU A 168 13.17 -14.57 0.19
C LEU A 168 14.28 -13.53 0.38
N ALA A 169 15.05 -13.67 1.45
CA ALA A 169 16.25 -12.88 1.68
C ALA A 169 17.30 -13.15 0.60
N HIS A 170 18.01 -12.10 0.19
CA HIS A 170 19.05 -12.21 -0.83
C HIS A 170 20.10 -13.26 -0.43
N GLY A 171 20.20 -14.34 -1.23
CA GLY A 171 21.18 -15.42 -1.05
C GLY A 171 20.96 -16.31 0.19
N SER A 172 19.85 -16.17 0.91
CA SER A 172 19.67 -16.80 2.23
C SER A 172 18.34 -17.55 2.43
N GLY A 173 17.49 -17.61 1.40
CA GLY A 173 16.19 -18.29 1.47
C GLY A 173 15.14 -17.53 2.29
N PRO A 174 14.13 -18.21 2.86
CA PRO A 174 13.06 -17.58 3.65
C PRO A 174 13.53 -16.69 4.81
N ALA A 175 12.84 -15.57 5.02
CA ALA A 175 13.21 -14.55 6.00
C ALA A 175 12.56 -14.75 7.38
N TYR A 176 13.03 -15.75 8.13
CA TYR A 176 12.57 -15.99 9.51
C TYR A 176 13.01 -14.92 10.53
N ARG A 177 13.70 -13.87 10.09
CA ARG A 177 14.07 -12.69 10.90
C ARG A 177 14.14 -11.47 10.01
N LEU A 178 13.67 -10.32 10.49
CA LEU A 178 13.72 -9.06 9.74
C LEU A 178 15.14 -8.68 9.28
N ARG A 179 16.16 -8.95 10.10
CA ARG A 179 17.57 -8.68 9.74
C ARG A 179 18.04 -9.43 8.48
N ALA A 180 17.38 -10.52 8.09
CA ALA A 180 17.73 -11.28 6.90
C ALA A 180 17.48 -10.49 5.61
N ILE A 181 16.51 -9.57 5.63
CA ILE A 181 16.15 -8.76 4.47
C ILE A 181 16.85 -7.40 4.43
N ARG A 182 17.83 -7.12 5.31
CA ARG A 182 18.52 -5.81 5.38
C ARG A 182 19.13 -5.34 4.06
N ASN A 183 19.46 -6.29 3.18
CA ASN A 183 20.05 -6.06 1.86
C ASN A 183 19.01 -6.18 0.73
N GLY A 184 17.72 -6.20 1.07
CA GLY A 184 16.62 -6.45 0.15
C GLY A 184 16.12 -7.90 0.20
N CYS A 185 15.02 -8.13 -0.51
CA CYS A 185 14.36 -9.42 -0.60
C CYS A 185 13.55 -9.55 -1.90
N LYS A 186 13.23 -10.78 -2.26
CA LYS A 186 12.25 -11.12 -3.27
C LYS A 186 10.96 -11.55 -2.56
N LEU A 187 9.83 -11.01 -2.98
CA LEU A 187 8.50 -11.36 -2.47
C LEU A 187 7.81 -12.27 -3.48
N LEU A 188 7.22 -13.36 -2.97
CA LEU A 188 6.40 -14.29 -3.74
C LEU A 188 4.93 -14.06 -3.38
N LEU A 189 4.26 -13.19 -4.13
CA LEU A 189 2.88 -12.77 -3.85
C LEU A 189 1.89 -13.52 -4.73
N GLN A 190 0.78 -13.99 -4.13
CA GLN A 190 -0.25 -14.72 -4.86
C GLN A 190 -1.42 -13.82 -5.27
N ASP A 191 -1.59 -13.65 -6.58
CA ASP A 191 -2.69 -12.94 -7.24
C ASP A 191 -3.59 -13.97 -7.93
N ARG A 192 -4.75 -14.27 -7.33
CA ARG A 192 -5.63 -15.36 -7.73
C ARG A 192 -4.84 -16.69 -7.83
N GLU A 193 -4.74 -17.26 -9.03
CA GLU A 193 -4.00 -18.51 -9.31
C GLU A 193 -2.55 -18.28 -9.78
N LYS A 194 -2.11 -17.02 -9.86
CA LYS A 194 -0.79 -16.66 -10.37
C LYS A 194 0.14 -16.23 -9.24
N SER A 195 1.35 -16.77 -9.23
CA SER A 195 2.45 -16.23 -8.41
C SER A 195 3.09 -15.04 -9.13
N ARG A 196 3.35 -13.98 -8.38
CA ARG A 196 4.00 -12.76 -8.84
C ARG A 196 5.22 -12.49 -7.97
N ASP A 197 6.30 -12.15 -8.65
CA ASP A 197 7.58 -11.89 -8.02
C ASP A 197 7.82 -10.38 -7.96
N PHE A 198 8.16 -9.88 -6.77
CA PHE A 198 8.54 -8.48 -6.58
C PHE A 198 9.91 -8.40 -5.95
N ILE A 199 10.76 -7.51 -6.45
CA ILE A 199 12.09 -7.27 -5.88
C ILE A 199 12.00 -5.98 -5.05
N VAL A 200 12.37 -6.09 -3.78
CA VAL A 200 12.43 -4.95 -2.87
C VAL A 200 13.87 -4.79 -2.39
N THR A 201 14.39 -3.58 -2.54
CA THR A 201 15.73 -3.21 -2.09
C THR A 201 15.65 -2.09 -1.06
N PRO A 202 16.60 -2.02 -0.10
CA PRO A 202 16.62 -0.94 0.87
C PRO A 202 16.86 0.39 0.16
N ARG A 203 16.12 1.43 0.54
CA ARG A 203 16.44 2.80 0.15
C ARG A 203 17.80 3.19 0.72
N CYS A 204 18.70 3.66 -0.14
CA CYS A 204 20.05 4.06 0.27
C CYS A 204 20.10 5.57 0.51
N GLU A 205 19.95 5.97 1.78
CA GLU A 205 19.88 7.38 2.21
C GLU A 205 21.15 8.19 1.83
N GLU A 206 22.31 7.55 1.72
CA GLU A 206 23.59 8.21 1.44
C GLU A 206 23.73 8.68 -0.03
N SER A 207 23.04 8.05 -0.97
CA SER A 207 23.11 8.41 -2.40
C SER A 207 22.20 9.59 -2.79
N GLU A 208 21.14 9.83 -2.00
CA GLU A 208 20.15 10.88 -2.24
C GLU A 208 20.62 12.24 -1.70
N MET A 209 21.41 12.27 -0.62
CA MET A 209 22.06 13.51 -0.14
C MET A 209 23.04 14.11 -1.16
N ALA A 210 23.66 13.28 -2.00
CA ALA A 210 24.54 13.76 -3.08
C ALA A 210 23.76 14.35 -4.27
N ARG A 211 22.53 13.89 -4.52
CA ARG A 211 21.66 14.39 -5.59
C ARG A 211 20.78 15.58 -5.15
N SER A 212 20.37 15.60 -3.88
CA SER A 212 19.61 16.69 -3.24
C SER A 212 20.36 18.02 -3.28
N ARG A 213 21.70 18.01 -3.16
CA ARG A 213 22.53 19.23 -3.28
C ARG A 213 22.51 19.88 -4.68
N ILE A 214 21.98 19.19 -5.69
CA ILE A 214 21.93 19.69 -7.08
C ILE A 214 20.50 20.12 -7.48
N GLY A 215 19.46 19.80 -6.68
CA GLY A 215 18.06 19.92 -7.10
C GLY A 215 17.08 20.50 -6.07
N GLN A 216 17.54 21.34 -5.13
CA GLN A 216 16.63 22.11 -4.30
C GLN A 216 16.00 23.23 -5.13
N ASP A 217 14.76 23.01 -5.58
CA ASP A 217 13.63 23.97 -5.57
C ASP A 217 12.60 23.63 -6.67
N ILE A 218 11.79 22.58 -6.50
CA ILE A 218 10.44 22.55 -7.10
C ILE A 218 9.50 21.69 -6.22
N ILE A 219 8.74 22.34 -5.33
CA ILE A 219 7.46 21.77 -4.85
C ILE A 219 6.46 22.01 -5.98
N VAL A 220 6.09 20.96 -6.72
CA VAL A 220 5.02 21.05 -7.71
C VAL A 220 3.70 20.83 -6.97
N ARG A 221 2.88 21.88 -6.90
CA ARG A 221 1.45 21.72 -6.62
C ARG A 221 0.74 21.59 -7.96
N PHE A 222 -0.04 20.53 -8.13
CA PHE A 222 -0.95 20.41 -9.26
C PHE A 222 -2.28 21.03 -8.82
N ASP A 223 -2.62 22.17 -9.43
CA ASP A 223 -3.90 22.87 -9.27
C ASP A 223 -5.01 22.20 -10.11
#